data_AF-A0A391NGT1-F1
#
_entry.id   AF-A0A391NGT1-F1
#
_cell.length_a   1.000
_cell.length_b   1.000
_cell.length_c   1.000
_cell.angle_alpha   90.00
_cell.angle_beta   90.00
_cell.angle_gamma   90.00
#
_symmetry.space_group_name_H-M   'P 1'
#
loop_
_entity.id
_entity.type
_entity.pdbx_description
1 polymer ?
#
loop_
_entity_poly.entity_id
_entity_poly.type
_entity_poly.pdbx_seq_one_letter_code
_entity_poly.pdbx_strand_id
1 'polypeptide(L)'
;MLRLPLLSAWRSLSGFGLLLGTLFFCAALTPSLVPRSTLSQGVLAGAALAVGYGIGVLWRWLWRYLGLPERPEHLRERVNLLIAAVCVPLAGFFLSQVAGWQNAVRALMGMEPVSSAHLIEVVLTALATFLILLTLARLYRLVSRFVSRHADRILPRRVANVIGVLVALALFWSLATDVLVAQALRALDASFAQYDALIEPETAPPDSPLKSGSAASALRWEELGRTGRGFIGSGPSAAEISAVSGKPALEPIRVYVGLRAAETPRQRARLALSELQRSGAFERSVLVVVTPTGTGWIDPAAMNTVEYLHHGDIASVALQYSYLNSPLALLVEADYGRDVARALFAEIYAYWTQLPPERRPRLYLHGLSLGALHSQRSWELHELLGDPIHGALWSGPPFRSDLWRSLTDSRNDGSPEWRPQFRDGRFVRFMNQQGTPEPADAPWGPMRLLYLQYASDPITFFDHRYAWRRPDWMSEPRGPDVSPSLRWFPLVTMLQLAVDMAVTTPTPPGYGHVYAPADYVDAWRIVSAPAGWSDAALQRLKRHLAHELARASEEDSEEAAYGNRGG
;
A
#
# COMPACT_ATOMS: atom_id res chain seq x y z
N MET A 1 51.65 19.57 -10.73
CA MET A 1 50.53 18.89 -11.41
C MET A 1 49.50 18.44 -10.37
N LEU A 2 48.50 19.28 -10.10
CA LEU A 2 47.38 18.94 -9.22
C LEU A 2 46.55 17.82 -9.88
N ARG A 3 46.62 16.61 -9.34
CA ARG A 3 45.69 15.53 -9.70
C ARG A 3 44.31 15.90 -9.14
N LEU A 4 43.45 16.48 -9.97
CA LEU A 4 42.03 16.68 -9.64
C LEU A 4 41.43 15.32 -9.20
N PRO A 5 40.92 15.20 -7.96
CA PRO A 5 40.40 13.93 -7.43
C PRO A 5 39.27 13.34 -8.31
N LEU A 6 38.50 14.21 -8.99
CA LEU A 6 37.44 13.85 -9.93
C LEU A 6 37.95 13.04 -11.14
N LEU A 7 39.12 13.39 -11.70
CA LEU A 7 39.72 12.64 -12.83
C LEU A 7 40.28 11.28 -12.39
N SER A 8 40.73 11.16 -11.13
CA SER A 8 41.15 9.86 -10.58
C SER A 8 39.97 8.92 -10.33
N ALA A 9 38.80 9.48 -9.98
CA ALA A 9 37.57 8.72 -9.76
C ALA A 9 37.04 8.12 -11.08
N TRP A 10 37.12 8.85 -12.19
CA TRP A 10 36.74 8.36 -13.52
C TRP A 10 37.59 7.17 -13.99
N ARG A 11 38.90 7.20 -13.74
CA ARG A 11 39.81 6.07 -14.06
C ARG A 11 39.51 4.80 -13.26
N SER A 12 38.77 4.90 -12.16
CA SER A 12 38.37 3.76 -11.32
C SER A 12 37.06 3.08 -11.75
N LEU A 13 36.33 3.65 -12.73
CA LEU A 13 35.03 3.12 -13.14
C LEU A 13 35.18 1.86 -14.01
N SER A 14 34.28 0.90 -13.80
CA SER A 14 34.21 -0.32 -14.61
C SER A 14 33.40 -0.04 -15.88
N GLY A 15 33.97 -0.23 -17.08
CA GLY A 15 33.23 -0.05 -18.33
C GLY A 15 32.03 -0.99 -18.44
N PHE A 16 32.19 -2.26 -18.08
CA PHE A 16 31.07 -3.21 -18.02
C PHE A 16 30.02 -2.81 -16.98
N GLY A 17 30.45 -2.24 -15.85
CA GLY A 17 29.54 -1.64 -14.86
C GLY A 17 28.78 -0.45 -15.43
N LEU A 18 29.43 0.41 -16.21
CA LEU A 18 28.77 1.54 -16.87
C LEU A 18 27.71 1.04 -17.86
N LEU A 19 28.04 0.04 -18.69
CA LEU A 19 27.09 -0.55 -19.64
C LEU A 19 25.86 -1.12 -18.94
N LEU A 20 26.07 -2.01 -17.96
CA LEU A 20 24.95 -2.65 -17.26
C LEU A 20 24.14 -1.64 -16.43
N GLY A 21 24.83 -0.67 -15.82
CA GLY A 21 24.21 0.44 -15.15
C GLY A 21 23.33 1.28 -16.09
N THR A 22 23.81 1.62 -17.28
CA THR A 22 23.02 2.35 -18.28
C THR A 22 21.81 1.54 -18.76
N LEU A 23 21.95 0.23 -18.95
CA LEU A 23 20.80 -0.62 -19.31
C LEU A 23 19.73 -0.63 -18.21
N PHE A 24 20.13 -0.70 -16.94
CA PHE A 24 19.21 -0.63 -15.81
C PHE A 24 18.57 0.76 -15.68
N PHE A 25 19.33 1.83 -15.91
CA PHE A 25 18.82 3.19 -15.98
C PHE A 25 17.75 3.32 -17.07
N CYS A 26 18.03 2.85 -18.28
CA CYS A 26 17.08 2.86 -19.40
C CYS A 26 15.82 2.05 -19.08
N ALA A 27 15.96 0.84 -18.53
CA ALA A 27 14.83 0.03 -18.11
C ALA A 27 14.00 0.71 -17.00
N ALA A 28 14.63 1.43 -16.07
CA ALA A 28 13.93 2.12 -14.99
C ALA A 28 13.06 3.30 -15.49
N LEU A 29 13.41 3.89 -16.64
CA LEU A 29 12.66 4.97 -17.29
C LEU A 29 11.38 4.48 -17.99
N THR A 30 11.20 3.18 -18.19
CA THR A 30 10.01 2.63 -18.87
C THR A 30 8.75 2.80 -18.00
N PRO A 31 7.54 2.71 -18.59
CA PRO A 31 6.30 2.78 -17.83
C PRO A 31 6.21 1.70 -16.74
N SER A 32 5.40 1.99 -15.72
CA SER A 32 5.02 1.06 -14.66
C SER A 32 3.52 1.13 -14.40
N LEU A 33 3.04 0.59 -13.28
CA LEU A 33 1.61 0.54 -12.95
C LEU A 33 0.99 1.91 -12.73
N VAL A 34 1.73 2.84 -12.11
CA VAL A 34 1.26 4.20 -11.81
C VAL A 34 2.18 5.26 -12.41
N PRO A 35 1.66 6.48 -12.72
CA PRO A 35 2.49 7.62 -13.05
C PRO A 35 3.44 7.93 -11.89
N ARG A 36 4.58 8.56 -12.20
CA ARG A 36 5.59 8.92 -11.19
C ARG A 36 5.85 10.41 -11.20
N SER A 37 6.12 10.96 -10.02
CA SER A 37 6.73 12.28 -9.89
C SER A 37 8.15 12.29 -10.46
N THR A 38 8.65 13.48 -10.78
CA THR A 38 10.03 13.67 -11.27
C THR A 38 11.07 13.17 -10.26
N LEU A 39 10.84 13.44 -8.97
CA LEU A 39 11.66 12.97 -7.86
C LEU A 39 11.71 11.44 -7.80
N SER A 40 10.56 10.76 -7.72
CA SER A 40 10.50 9.29 -7.59
C SER A 40 11.08 8.58 -8.81
N GLN A 41 10.82 9.08 -10.02
CA GLN A 41 11.40 8.57 -11.25
C GLN A 41 12.93 8.73 -11.28
N GLY A 42 13.46 9.86 -10.81
CA GLY A 42 14.89 10.10 -10.70
C GLY A 42 15.56 9.18 -9.67
N VAL A 43 14.99 9.06 -8.47
CA VAL A 43 15.49 8.16 -7.42
C VAL A 43 15.53 6.71 -7.91
N LEU A 44 14.45 6.23 -8.52
CA LEU A 44 14.38 4.89 -9.10
C LEU A 44 15.45 4.68 -10.17
N ALA A 45 15.60 5.62 -11.11
CA ALA A 45 16.58 5.52 -12.19
C ALA A 45 18.02 5.51 -11.67
N GLY A 46 18.32 6.35 -10.67
CA GLY A 46 19.62 6.38 -10.00
C GLY A 46 19.92 5.12 -9.19
N ALA A 47 18.92 4.57 -8.50
CA ALA A 47 19.03 3.31 -7.78
C ALA A 47 19.26 2.13 -8.73
N ALA A 48 18.49 2.04 -9.81
CA ALA A 48 18.67 1.01 -10.84
C ALA A 48 20.06 1.11 -11.49
N LEU A 49 20.52 2.33 -11.83
CA LEU A 49 21.88 2.59 -12.31
C LEU A 49 22.94 2.06 -11.32
N ALA A 50 22.77 2.32 -10.02
CA ALA A 50 23.68 1.85 -8.98
C ALA A 50 23.69 0.32 -8.86
N VAL A 51 22.54 -0.33 -8.92
CA VAL A 51 22.39 -1.79 -8.91
C VAL A 51 23.09 -2.41 -10.12
N GLY A 52 22.78 -1.94 -11.33
CA GLY A 52 23.41 -2.43 -12.56
C GLY A 52 24.93 -2.22 -12.56
N TYR A 53 25.39 -1.05 -12.12
CA TYR A 53 26.82 -0.76 -11.95
C TYR A 53 27.47 -1.70 -10.93
N GLY A 54 26.81 -1.93 -9.79
CA GLY A 54 27.26 -2.84 -8.73
C GLY A 54 27.43 -4.27 -9.23
N ILE A 55 26.47 -4.79 -10.00
CA ILE A 55 26.54 -6.11 -10.63
C ILE A 55 27.73 -6.18 -11.59
N GLY A 56 27.94 -5.16 -12.42
CA GLY A 56 29.09 -5.16 -13.34
C GLY A 56 30.44 -5.06 -12.63
N VAL A 57 30.51 -4.41 -11.47
CA VAL A 57 31.70 -4.41 -10.60
C VAL A 57 31.92 -5.78 -9.94
N LEU A 58 30.84 -6.41 -9.46
CA LEU A 58 30.88 -7.76 -8.88
C LEU A 58 31.35 -8.79 -9.90
N TRP A 59 30.83 -8.71 -11.13
CA TRP A 59 31.24 -9.57 -12.24
C TRP A 59 32.74 -9.45 -12.51
N ARG A 60 33.27 -8.23 -12.59
CA ARG A 60 34.72 -8.00 -12.77
C ARG A 60 35.53 -8.53 -11.60
N TRP A 61 35.03 -8.38 -10.36
CA TRP A 61 35.70 -8.94 -9.19
C TRP A 61 35.75 -10.47 -9.26
N LEU A 62 34.65 -11.12 -9.67
CA LEU A 62 34.59 -12.57 -9.84
C LEU A 62 35.53 -13.04 -10.97
N TRP A 63 35.58 -12.32 -12.09
CA TRP A 63 36.50 -12.59 -13.19
C TRP A 63 37.96 -12.63 -12.72
N ARG A 64 38.37 -11.65 -11.90
CA ARG A 64 39.70 -11.61 -11.28
C ARG A 64 39.92 -12.73 -10.28
N TYR A 65 38.91 -13.03 -9.47
CA TYR A 65 38.96 -14.08 -8.47
C TYR A 65 39.20 -15.45 -9.12
N LEU A 66 38.60 -15.70 -10.29
CA LEU A 66 38.78 -16.92 -11.09
C LEU A 66 40.11 -16.94 -11.88
N GLY A 67 40.94 -15.89 -11.79
CA GLY A 67 42.24 -15.83 -12.48
C GLY A 67 42.14 -15.65 -14.00
N LEU A 68 40.98 -15.24 -14.52
CA LEU A 68 40.78 -15.05 -15.95
C LEU A 68 41.59 -13.84 -16.46
N PRO A 69 42.16 -13.92 -17.67
CA PRO A 69 43.06 -12.89 -18.18
C PRO A 69 42.37 -11.52 -18.32
N GLU A 70 43.00 -10.46 -17.81
CA GLU A 70 42.60 -9.07 -18.07
C GLU A 70 43.48 -8.47 -19.17
N ARG A 71 42.87 -7.70 -20.07
CA ARG A 71 43.61 -6.99 -21.12
C ARG A 71 44.41 -5.79 -20.56
N PRO A 72 45.47 -5.33 -21.26
CA PRO A 72 46.31 -4.20 -20.83
C PRO A 72 45.53 -2.90 -20.58
N GLU A 73 46.04 -2.04 -19.69
CA GLU A 73 45.33 -0.84 -19.22
C GLU A 73 44.99 0.17 -20.33
N HIS A 74 45.86 0.35 -21.33
CA HIS A 74 45.62 1.28 -22.45
C HIS A 74 44.45 0.83 -23.35
N LEU A 75 44.27 -0.48 -23.54
CA LEU A 75 43.17 -1.02 -24.31
C LEU A 75 41.86 -0.93 -23.50
N ARG A 76 41.94 -1.06 -22.18
CA ARG A 76 40.81 -0.87 -21.26
C ARG A 76 40.25 0.55 -21.31
N GLU A 77 41.10 1.58 -21.33
CA GLU A 77 40.64 2.97 -21.44
C GLU A 77 39.89 3.22 -22.76
N ARG A 78 40.40 2.70 -23.88
CA ARG A 78 39.72 2.80 -25.19
C ARG A 78 38.39 2.06 -25.20
N VAL A 79 38.33 0.85 -24.64
CA VAL A 79 37.08 0.08 -24.52
C VAL A 79 36.07 0.80 -23.65
N ASN A 80 36.49 1.38 -22.52
CA ASN A 80 35.60 2.14 -21.65
C ASN A 80 35.05 3.40 -22.35
N LEU A 81 35.89 4.11 -23.13
CA LEU A 81 35.44 5.26 -23.94
C LEU A 81 34.43 4.83 -25.00
N LEU A 82 34.66 3.71 -25.69
CA LEU A 82 33.70 3.17 -26.66
C LEU A 82 32.37 2.79 -25.99
N ILE A 83 32.42 2.14 -24.83
CA ILE A 83 31.22 1.81 -24.05
C ILE A 83 30.48 3.09 -23.66
N ALA A 84 31.18 4.11 -23.17
CA ALA A 84 30.56 5.39 -22.82
C ALA A 84 29.92 6.07 -24.05
N ALA A 85 30.59 6.01 -25.22
CA ALA A 85 30.06 6.54 -26.48
C ALA A 85 28.79 5.83 -26.97
N VAL A 86 28.54 4.58 -26.55
CA VAL A 86 27.28 3.86 -26.79
C VAL A 86 26.23 4.17 -25.70
N CYS A 87 26.65 4.23 -24.44
CA CYS A 87 25.76 4.45 -23.30
C CYS A 87 25.10 5.83 -23.33
N VAL A 88 25.84 6.88 -23.74
CA VAL A 88 25.31 8.26 -23.76
C VAL A 88 24.15 8.42 -24.77
N PRO A 89 24.28 8.03 -26.05
CA PRO A 89 23.16 8.06 -26.99
C PRO A 89 21.98 7.19 -26.55
N LEU A 90 22.26 6.00 -26.00
CA LEU A 90 21.21 5.10 -25.52
C LEU A 90 20.40 5.73 -24.38
N ALA A 91 21.08 6.30 -23.38
CA ALA A 91 20.43 7.02 -22.29
C ALA A 91 19.64 8.23 -22.82
N GLY A 92 20.22 8.99 -23.75
CA GLY A 92 19.55 10.13 -24.40
C GLY A 92 18.27 9.73 -25.15
N PHE A 93 18.29 8.60 -25.86
CA PHE A 93 17.10 8.07 -26.51
C PHE A 93 16.01 7.67 -25.51
N PHE A 94 16.33 6.92 -24.45
CA PHE A 94 15.33 6.54 -23.45
C PHE A 94 14.76 7.76 -22.71
N LEU A 95 15.61 8.74 -22.41
CA LEU A 95 15.19 10.01 -21.82
C LEU A 95 14.19 10.75 -22.73
N SER A 96 14.39 10.75 -24.05
CA SER A 96 13.43 11.39 -24.97
C SER A 96 12.05 10.70 -24.99
N GLN A 97 11.97 9.42 -24.61
CA GLN A 97 10.71 8.66 -24.56
C GLN A 97 9.93 8.81 -23.24
N VAL A 98 10.57 9.31 -22.16
CA VAL A 98 9.97 9.36 -20.81
C VAL A 98 8.62 10.07 -20.79
N ALA A 99 8.49 11.21 -21.47
CA ALA A 99 7.23 11.95 -21.50
C ALA A 99 6.12 11.14 -22.16
N GLY A 100 6.39 10.48 -23.28
CA GLY A 100 5.42 9.63 -23.98
C GLY A 100 5.00 8.43 -23.14
N TRP A 101 5.95 7.81 -22.43
CA TRP A 101 5.68 6.69 -21.53
C TRP A 101 4.88 7.08 -20.30
N GLN A 102 5.17 8.23 -19.68
CA GLN A 102 4.36 8.78 -18.59
C GLN A 102 2.94 9.12 -19.08
N ASN A 103 2.83 9.78 -20.24
CA ASN A 103 1.54 10.14 -20.82
C ASN A 103 0.69 8.92 -21.22
N ALA A 104 1.32 7.81 -21.61
CA ALA A 104 0.60 6.56 -21.88
C ALA A 104 -0.07 5.96 -20.63
N VAL A 105 0.55 6.09 -19.44
CA VAL A 105 -0.07 5.66 -18.18
C VAL A 105 -1.13 6.68 -17.72
N ARG A 106 -0.80 7.98 -17.80
CA ARG A 106 -1.73 9.07 -17.44
C ARG A 106 -3.01 9.06 -18.27
N ALA A 107 -2.92 8.74 -19.56
CA ALA A 107 -4.07 8.63 -20.44
C ALA A 107 -5.03 7.50 -20.02
N LEU A 108 -4.52 6.36 -19.55
CA LEU A 108 -5.36 5.27 -19.02
C LEU A 108 -6.10 5.67 -17.75
N MET A 109 -5.55 6.60 -16.98
CA MET A 109 -6.13 7.10 -15.74
C MET A 109 -6.94 8.39 -15.93
N GLY A 110 -7.10 8.87 -17.16
CA GLY A 110 -7.82 10.12 -17.46
C GLY A 110 -7.13 11.38 -16.91
N MET A 111 -5.81 11.35 -16.72
CA MET A 111 -5.04 12.49 -16.21
C MET A 111 -4.50 13.36 -17.34
N GLU A 112 -4.40 14.66 -17.08
CA GLU A 112 -3.80 15.63 -18.01
C GLU A 112 -2.37 15.25 -18.40
N PRO A 113 -1.96 15.37 -19.68
CA PRO A 113 -0.60 15.08 -20.10
C PRO A 113 0.44 15.97 -19.40
N VAL A 114 1.64 15.44 -19.15
CA VAL A 114 2.77 16.27 -18.73
C VAL A 114 3.26 17.11 -19.92
N SER A 115 3.37 18.43 -19.72
CA SER A 115 3.73 19.42 -20.76
C SER A 115 5.19 19.35 -21.20
N SER A 116 6.07 18.89 -20.31
CA SER A 116 7.44 18.48 -20.63
C SER A 116 7.92 17.53 -19.54
N ALA A 117 8.69 16.50 -19.92
CA ALA A 117 9.45 15.79 -18.91
C ALA A 117 10.45 16.81 -18.34
N HIS A 118 10.45 17.03 -17.02
CA HIS A 118 11.54 17.71 -16.34
C HIS A 118 12.78 16.80 -16.39
N LEU A 119 13.28 16.52 -17.60
CA LEU A 119 14.35 15.58 -17.91
C LEU A 119 15.60 15.95 -17.13
N ILE A 120 15.87 17.26 -17.03
CA ILE A 120 16.97 17.80 -16.24
C ILE A 120 16.82 17.39 -14.77
N GLU A 121 15.63 17.55 -14.19
CA GLU A 121 15.38 17.17 -12.79
C GLU A 121 15.51 15.66 -12.58
N VAL A 122 14.93 14.84 -13.47
CA VAL A 122 15.05 13.38 -13.41
C VAL A 122 16.53 12.96 -13.50
N VAL A 123 17.29 13.55 -14.42
CA VAL A 123 18.73 13.26 -14.60
C VAL A 123 19.53 13.71 -13.39
N LEU A 124 19.32 14.93 -12.89
CA LEU A 124 20.03 15.45 -11.72
C LEU A 124 19.74 14.60 -10.48
N THR A 125 18.48 14.26 -10.24
CA THR A 125 18.06 13.39 -9.13
C THR A 125 18.64 11.99 -9.27
N ALA A 126 18.63 11.41 -10.47
CA ALA A 126 19.22 10.10 -10.73
C ALA A 126 20.74 10.09 -10.51
N LEU A 127 21.44 11.11 -10.98
CA LEU A 127 22.87 11.28 -10.76
C LEU A 127 23.19 11.47 -9.27
N ALA A 128 22.45 12.33 -8.57
CA ALA A 128 22.61 12.53 -7.13
C ALA A 128 22.40 11.21 -6.36
N THR A 129 21.31 10.50 -6.65
CA THR A 129 21.00 9.20 -6.03
C THR A 129 22.10 8.18 -6.30
N PHE A 130 22.55 8.06 -7.55
CA PHE A 130 23.65 7.16 -7.91
C PHE A 130 24.94 7.51 -7.15
N LEU A 131 25.30 8.79 -7.07
CA LEU A 131 26.51 9.24 -6.38
C LEU A 131 26.44 8.99 -4.88
N ILE A 132 25.28 9.18 -4.25
CA ILE A 132 25.03 8.85 -2.84
C ILE A 132 25.23 7.35 -2.62
N LEU A 133 24.56 6.50 -3.39
CA LEU A 133 24.66 5.04 -3.27
C LEU A 133 26.08 4.54 -3.55
N LEU A 134 26.76 5.10 -4.54
CA LEU A 134 28.15 4.78 -4.85
C LEU A 134 29.09 5.16 -3.69
N THR A 135 28.84 6.31 -3.06
CA THR A 135 29.62 6.77 -1.90
C THR A 135 29.40 5.85 -0.70
N LEU A 136 28.15 5.48 -0.41
CA LEU A 136 27.83 4.51 0.64
C LEU A 136 28.48 3.15 0.37
N ALA A 137 28.43 2.64 -0.87
CA ALA A 137 29.09 1.39 -1.24
C ALA A 137 30.62 1.44 -1.08
N ARG A 138 31.24 2.60 -1.38
CA ARG A 138 32.67 2.84 -1.16
C ARG A 138 33.02 2.92 0.32
N LEU A 139 32.18 3.56 1.14
CA LEU A 139 32.33 3.63 2.58
C LEU A 139 32.23 2.23 3.21
N TYR A 140 31.22 1.44 2.83
CA TYR A 140 31.07 0.05 3.24
C TYR A 140 32.34 -0.76 2.96
N ARG A 141 32.88 -0.64 1.74
CA ARG A 141 34.13 -1.30 1.33
C ARG A 141 35.33 -0.82 2.15
N LEU A 142 35.39 0.46 2.49
CA LEU A 142 36.46 1.03 3.32
C LEU A 142 36.41 0.46 4.74
N VAL A 143 35.24 0.44 5.37
CA VAL A 143 35.02 -0.15 6.70
C VAL A 143 35.36 -1.63 6.69
N SER A 144 34.83 -2.39 5.72
CA SER A 144 35.10 -3.82 5.60
C SER A 144 36.60 -4.11 5.47
N ARG A 145 37.34 -3.33 4.66
CA ARG A 145 38.80 -3.46 4.52
C ARG A 145 39.55 -3.03 5.76
N PHE A 146 39.10 -1.99 6.45
CA PHE A 146 39.69 -1.54 7.69
C PHE A 146 39.62 -2.64 8.75
N VAL A 147 38.43 -3.22 8.96
CA VAL A 147 38.24 -4.35 9.89
C VAL A 147 39.05 -5.56 9.45
N SER A 148 39.00 -5.92 8.15
CA SER A 148 39.76 -7.06 7.61
C SER A 148 41.27 -6.90 7.87
N ARG A 149 41.85 -5.73 7.65
CA ARG A 149 43.29 -5.48 7.88
C ARG A 149 43.68 -5.57 9.35
N HIS A 150 42.80 -5.20 10.26
CA HIS A 150 43.05 -5.34 11.70
C HIS A 150 42.94 -6.81 12.12
N ALA A 151 41.95 -7.53 11.61
CA ALA A 151 41.78 -8.96 11.87
C ALA A 151 42.89 -9.83 11.26
N ASP A 152 43.45 -9.44 10.10
CA ASP A 152 44.56 -10.15 9.41
C ASP A 152 45.87 -10.16 10.23
N ARG A 153 45.96 -9.34 11.29
CA ARG A 153 47.08 -9.39 12.23
C ARG A 153 47.05 -10.62 13.14
N ILE A 154 45.87 -11.22 13.33
CA ILE A 154 45.64 -12.29 14.31
C ILE A 154 45.06 -13.55 13.63
N LEU A 155 44.31 -13.38 12.54
CA LEU A 155 43.59 -14.44 11.85
C LEU A 155 44.06 -14.61 10.41
N PRO A 156 43.92 -15.80 9.81
CA PRO A 156 44.21 -16.00 8.39
C PRO A 156 43.39 -15.06 7.49
N ARG A 157 44.04 -14.49 6.47
CA ARG A 157 43.48 -13.49 5.54
C ARG A 157 42.08 -13.78 5.01
N ARG A 158 41.74 -15.04 4.75
CA ARG A 158 40.40 -15.43 4.28
C ARG A 158 39.34 -15.22 5.36
N VAL A 159 39.65 -15.60 6.60
CA VAL A 159 38.79 -15.41 7.77
C VAL A 159 38.66 -13.92 8.11
N ALA A 160 39.77 -13.19 8.07
CA ALA A 160 39.80 -11.75 8.29
C ALA A 160 38.90 -10.97 7.30
N ASN A 161 38.90 -11.35 6.02
CA ASN A 161 38.01 -10.76 5.02
C ASN A 161 36.54 -11.04 5.30
N VAL A 162 36.19 -12.27 5.68
CA VAL A 162 34.80 -12.64 6.02
C VAL A 162 34.33 -11.84 7.23
N ILE A 163 35.15 -11.77 8.28
CA ILE A 163 34.86 -10.96 9.48
C ILE A 163 34.69 -9.49 9.11
N GLY A 164 35.57 -8.94 8.28
CA GLY A 164 35.43 -7.54 7.86
C GLY A 164 34.15 -7.26 7.08
N VAL A 165 33.70 -8.18 6.23
CA VAL A 165 32.40 -8.08 5.53
C VAL A 165 31.24 -8.18 6.52
N LEU A 166 31.26 -9.17 7.42
CA LEU A 166 30.17 -9.38 8.40
C LEU A 166 30.06 -8.24 9.41
N VAL A 167 31.18 -7.71 9.91
CA VAL A 167 31.18 -6.56 10.82
C VAL A 167 30.71 -5.30 10.11
N ALA A 168 31.18 -5.05 8.89
CA ALA A 168 30.66 -3.91 8.11
C ALA A 168 29.17 -4.06 7.83
N LEU A 169 28.70 -5.28 7.54
CA LEU A 169 27.27 -5.57 7.37
C LEU A 169 26.51 -5.31 8.66
N ALA A 170 26.98 -5.83 9.81
CA ALA A 170 26.37 -5.61 11.11
C ALA A 170 26.33 -4.12 11.49
N LEU A 171 27.38 -3.36 11.22
CA LEU A 171 27.43 -1.92 11.47
C LEU A 171 26.42 -1.16 10.61
N PHE A 172 26.40 -1.41 9.30
CA PHE A 172 25.43 -0.77 8.39
C PHE A 172 23.99 -1.20 8.69
N TRP A 173 23.79 -2.47 9.03
CA TRP A 173 22.49 -3.01 9.45
C TRP A 173 22.05 -2.40 10.77
N SER A 174 22.90 -2.34 11.79
CA SER A 174 22.58 -1.71 13.08
C SER A 174 22.26 -0.22 12.93
N LEU A 175 23.00 0.48 12.06
CA LEU A 175 22.67 1.86 11.71
C LEU A 175 21.30 1.96 11.04
N ALA A 176 20.95 1.01 10.18
CA ALA A 176 19.65 0.94 9.50
C ALA A 176 18.48 0.48 10.40
N THR A 177 18.71 -0.39 11.39
CA THR A 177 17.64 -1.13 12.09
C THR A 177 17.51 -0.75 13.58
N ASP A 178 18.61 -0.61 14.34
CA ASP A 178 18.53 -0.46 15.80
C ASP A 178 18.66 0.98 16.29
N VAL A 179 19.45 1.82 15.60
CA VAL A 179 19.67 3.21 16.02
C VAL A 179 18.80 4.19 15.25
N LEU A 180 18.49 3.94 13.99
CA LEU A 180 17.58 4.80 13.22
C LEU A 180 16.13 4.33 13.34
N VAL A 181 15.79 3.07 13.10
CA VAL A 181 14.37 2.66 13.11
C VAL A 181 13.80 2.57 14.52
N ALA A 182 14.48 2.04 15.54
CA ALA A 182 13.92 1.98 16.89
C ALA A 182 13.95 3.33 17.66
N GLN A 183 14.90 4.23 17.37
CA GLN A 183 14.88 5.59 17.92
C GLN A 183 13.99 6.51 17.09
N ALA A 184 13.95 6.37 15.77
CA ALA A 184 12.98 7.09 14.95
C ALA A 184 11.57 6.59 15.23
N LEU A 185 11.28 5.30 15.38
CA LEU A 185 9.92 4.84 15.74
C LEU A 185 9.53 5.26 17.16
N ARG A 186 10.45 5.31 18.14
CA ARG A 186 10.13 5.87 19.47
C ARG A 186 10.01 7.39 19.47
N ALA A 187 10.83 8.08 18.67
CA ALA A 187 10.77 9.52 18.50
C ALA A 187 9.62 9.95 17.57
N LEU A 188 9.19 9.09 16.64
CA LEU A 188 8.08 9.26 15.70
C LEU A 188 6.78 8.79 16.35
N ASP A 189 6.75 7.77 17.21
CA ASP A 189 5.56 7.50 18.04
C ASP A 189 5.37 8.65 19.02
N ALA A 190 6.44 9.14 19.66
CA ALA A 190 6.33 10.31 20.52
C ALA A 190 6.01 11.58 19.73
N SER A 191 6.59 11.77 18.54
CA SER A 191 6.40 12.97 17.70
C SER A 191 5.14 12.92 16.85
N PHE A 192 4.63 11.77 16.41
CA PHE A 192 3.34 11.63 15.75
C PHE A 192 2.24 11.60 16.80
N ALA A 193 2.40 10.95 17.95
CA ALA A 193 1.44 11.13 19.04
C ALA A 193 1.45 12.58 19.56
N GLN A 194 2.61 13.27 19.58
CA GLN A 194 2.67 14.70 19.89
C GLN A 194 2.13 15.57 18.74
N TYR A 195 2.44 15.31 17.49
CA TYR A 195 1.97 16.10 16.34
C TYR A 195 0.47 15.92 16.12
N ASP A 196 -0.01 14.68 16.25
CA ASP A 196 -1.44 14.34 16.24
C ASP A 196 -2.16 14.87 17.48
N ALA A 197 -1.46 15.15 18.62
CA ALA A 197 -2.01 15.83 19.80
C ALA A 197 -1.86 17.37 19.79
N LEU A 198 -0.89 17.92 19.05
CA LEU A 198 -0.59 19.36 18.94
C LEU A 198 -1.30 20.02 17.76
N ILE A 199 -1.70 19.24 16.76
CA ILE A 199 -2.46 19.66 15.58
C ILE A 199 -3.75 18.83 15.51
N GLU A 200 -4.49 18.81 16.61
CA GLU A 200 -5.87 18.32 16.61
C GLU A 200 -6.77 19.43 16.07
N PRO A 201 -7.57 19.21 15.01
CA PRO A 201 -8.59 20.16 14.64
C PRO A 201 -9.53 20.34 15.83
N GLU A 202 -9.90 21.58 16.16
CA GLU A 202 -10.93 21.92 17.16
C GLU A 202 -12.31 21.42 16.70
N THR A 203 -12.49 20.10 16.65
CA THR A 203 -13.77 19.45 16.38
C THR A 203 -14.45 19.25 17.71
N ALA A 204 -15.60 19.90 17.89
CA ALA A 204 -16.41 19.75 19.09
C ALA A 204 -16.88 18.29 19.25
N PRO A 205 -17.00 17.79 20.49
CA PRO A 205 -17.56 16.47 20.73
C PRO A 205 -19.00 16.39 20.20
N PRO A 206 -19.45 15.22 19.74
CA PRO A 206 -20.79 15.07 19.19
C PRO A 206 -21.86 15.18 20.27
N ASP A 207 -22.92 15.94 20.00
CA ASP A 207 -24.10 16.04 20.89
C ASP A 207 -24.95 14.77 20.90
N SER A 208 -24.95 14.02 19.78
CA SER A 208 -25.78 12.83 19.63
C SER A 208 -25.33 11.71 20.58
N PRO A 209 -26.24 11.16 21.41
CA PRO A 209 -25.91 10.07 22.31
C PRO A 209 -25.53 8.79 21.56
N LEU A 210 -25.82 8.67 20.26
CA LEU A 210 -25.46 7.49 19.47
C LEU A 210 -23.97 7.44 19.10
N LYS A 211 -23.25 8.56 19.22
CA LYS A 211 -21.85 8.67 18.75
C LYS A 211 -20.85 8.43 19.89
N SER A 212 -19.76 7.71 19.58
CA SER A 212 -18.63 7.58 20.50
C SER A 212 -18.01 8.95 20.79
N GLY A 213 -17.61 9.17 22.04
CA GLY A 213 -17.10 10.47 22.52
C GLY A 213 -18.15 11.53 22.84
N SER A 214 -19.44 11.22 22.69
CA SER A 214 -20.54 12.05 23.23
C SER A 214 -20.59 12.03 24.76
N ALA A 215 -21.38 12.91 25.37
CA ALA A 215 -21.58 12.92 26.83
C ALA A 215 -22.16 11.60 27.39
N ALA A 216 -22.83 10.81 26.56
CA ALA A 216 -23.36 9.49 26.93
C ALA A 216 -22.32 8.36 26.79
N SER A 217 -21.20 8.58 26.09
CA SER A 217 -20.16 7.60 25.82
C SER A 217 -19.19 7.44 26.98
N ALA A 218 -18.73 6.21 27.22
CA ALA A 218 -17.66 5.96 28.19
C ALA A 218 -16.27 6.35 27.65
N LEU A 219 -16.13 6.42 26.33
CA LEU A 219 -14.92 6.91 25.67
C LEU A 219 -14.92 8.44 25.69
N ARG A 220 -13.80 9.03 26.09
CA ARG A 220 -13.62 10.48 25.98
C ARG A 220 -13.32 10.86 24.55
N TRP A 221 -13.90 11.97 24.07
CA TRP A 221 -13.67 12.47 22.70
C TRP A 221 -12.19 12.59 22.39
N GLU A 222 -11.38 12.98 23.38
CA GLU A 222 -9.95 13.17 23.22
C GLU A 222 -9.20 11.87 22.93
N GLU A 223 -9.70 10.75 23.46
CA GLU A 223 -9.05 9.43 23.37
C GLU A 223 -9.26 8.73 22.03
N LEU A 224 -10.20 9.20 21.21
CA LEU A 224 -10.46 8.63 19.88
C LEU A 224 -9.31 8.90 18.90
N GLY A 225 -8.47 9.91 19.17
CA GLY A 225 -7.43 10.39 18.25
C GLY A 225 -8.01 11.06 17.00
N ARG A 226 -7.15 11.69 16.18
CA ARG A 226 -7.58 12.46 15.00
C ARG A 226 -8.39 11.63 14.01
N THR A 227 -7.90 10.44 13.65
CA THR A 227 -8.57 9.54 12.69
C THR A 227 -9.90 9.00 13.22
N GLY A 228 -9.98 8.69 14.51
CA GLY A 228 -11.23 8.27 15.16
C GLY A 228 -12.27 9.37 15.19
N ARG A 229 -11.89 10.59 15.59
CA ARG A 229 -12.77 11.76 15.57
C ARG A 229 -13.26 12.08 14.16
N GLY A 230 -12.37 12.03 13.17
CA GLY A 230 -12.74 12.16 11.75
C GLY A 230 -13.79 11.13 11.34
N PHE A 231 -13.59 9.85 11.67
CA PHE A 231 -14.56 8.79 11.35
C PHE A 231 -15.92 8.99 12.02
N ILE A 232 -15.98 9.46 13.27
CA ILE A 232 -17.25 9.76 13.96
C ILE A 232 -17.93 11.03 13.42
N GLY A 233 -17.13 12.02 13.02
CA GLY A 233 -17.61 13.33 12.56
C GLY A 233 -18.05 13.38 11.10
N SER A 234 -17.44 12.58 10.21
CA SER A 234 -17.58 12.71 8.75
C SER A 234 -18.63 11.79 8.10
N GLY A 235 -19.54 11.20 8.89
CA GLY A 235 -20.58 10.31 8.37
C GLY A 235 -21.84 11.05 7.91
N PRO A 236 -22.57 10.54 6.90
CA PRO A 236 -23.83 11.11 6.47
C PRO A 236 -24.90 10.99 7.57
N SER A 237 -25.67 12.06 7.75
CA SER A 237 -26.83 12.10 8.62
C SER A 237 -28.03 11.36 8.03
N ALA A 238 -29.01 11.00 8.88
CA ALA A 238 -30.29 10.45 8.43
C ALA A 238 -30.99 11.34 7.38
N ALA A 239 -30.87 12.67 7.50
CA ALA A 239 -31.47 13.62 6.57
C ALA A 239 -30.82 13.55 5.18
N GLU A 240 -29.48 13.51 5.12
CA GLU A 240 -28.73 13.39 3.86
C GLU A 240 -29.00 12.05 3.18
N ILE A 241 -29.03 10.97 3.95
CA ILE A 241 -29.38 9.63 3.43
C ILE A 241 -30.80 9.63 2.88
N SER A 242 -31.76 10.25 3.59
CA SER A 242 -33.14 10.34 3.12
C SER A 242 -33.26 11.15 1.83
N ALA A 243 -32.52 12.25 1.71
CA ALA A 243 -32.51 13.11 0.52
C ALA A 243 -31.99 12.39 -0.72
N VAL A 244 -30.93 11.58 -0.59
CA VAL A 244 -30.34 10.84 -1.72
C VAL A 244 -31.14 9.59 -2.07
N SER A 245 -31.53 8.83 -1.03
CA SER A 245 -32.19 7.53 -1.21
C SER A 245 -33.69 7.63 -1.49
N GLY A 246 -34.33 8.75 -1.14
CA GLY A 246 -35.77 8.97 -1.31
C GLY A 246 -36.64 8.15 -0.36
N LYS A 247 -36.06 7.59 0.71
CA LYS A 247 -36.76 6.81 1.74
C LYS A 247 -36.43 7.37 3.13
N PRO A 248 -37.29 7.15 4.14
CA PRO A 248 -36.93 7.41 5.52
C PRO A 248 -35.65 6.66 5.89
N ALA A 249 -34.69 7.35 6.48
CA ALA A 249 -33.43 6.79 6.94
C ALA A 249 -33.27 6.95 8.45
N LEU A 250 -32.44 6.08 9.03
CA LEU A 250 -31.99 6.20 10.41
C LEU A 250 -30.64 6.90 10.46
N GLU A 251 -30.27 7.41 11.64
CA GLU A 251 -28.90 7.90 11.87
C GLU A 251 -27.96 6.69 11.93
N PRO A 252 -26.90 6.60 11.09
CA PRO A 252 -25.92 5.52 11.18
C PRO A 252 -25.20 5.53 12.52
N ILE A 253 -24.88 4.33 13.04
CA ILE A 253 -24.08 4.21 14.27
C ILE A 253 -22.63 3.93 13.88
N ARG A 254 -21.71 4.77 14.37
CA ARG A 254 -20.27 4.56 14.25
C ARG A 254 -19.66 4.48 15.63
N VAL A 255 -18.96 3.38 15.92
CA VAL A 255 -18.19 3.18 17.14
C VAL A 255 -16.71 3.14 16.77
N TYR A 256 -15.90 3.92 17.47
CA TYR A 256 -14.46 3.93 17.29
C TYR A 256 -13.76 4.02 18.63
N VAL A 257 -12.81 3.11 18.86
CA VAL A 257 -11.98 3.13 20.08
C VAL A 257 -10.55 3.41 19.67
N GLY A 258 -10.03 4.56 20.12
CA GLY A 258 -8.65 4.95 19.89
C GLY A 258 -7.67 4.15 20.75
N LEU A 259 -6.39 4.26 20.40
CA LEU A 259 -5.30 3.53 21.08
C LEU A 259 -5.19 3.85 22.57
N ARG A 260 -5.52 5.09 22.96
CA ARG A 260 -5.37 5.61 24.33
C ARG A 260 -6.49 5.21 25.28
N ALA A 261 -7.58 4.62 24.77
CA ALA A 261 -8.76 4.29 25.58
C ALA A 261 -8.53 3.15 26.58
N ALA A 262 -7.58 2.25 26.30
CA ALA A 262 -7.18 1.17 27.22
C ALA A 262 -5.81 0.62 26.82
N GLU A 263 -5.12 -0.06 27.74
CA GLU A 263 -3.77 -0.57 27.50
C GLU A 263 -3.75 -1.75 26.52
N THR A 264 -4.65 -2.73 26.70
CA THR A 264 -4.61 -3.99 25.93
C THR A 264 -5.65 -4.04 24.81
N PRO A 265 -5.38 -4.77 23.72
CA PRO A 265 -6.36 -4.98 22.65
C PRO A 265 -7.71 -5.55 23.14
N ARG A 266 -7.70 -6.48 24.09
CA ARG A 266 -8.92 -7.08 24.65
C ARG A 266 -9.75 -6.09 25.46
N GLN A 267 -9.10 -5.23 26.25
CA GLN A 267 -9.82 -4.17 26.99
C GLN A 267 -10.46 -3.18 26.01
N ARG A 268 -9.75 -2.77 24.96
CA ARG A 268 -10.31 -1.89 23.92
C ARG A 268 -11.47 -2.56 23.17
N ALA A 269 -11.37 -3.86 22.87
CA ALA A 269 -12.47 -4.63 22.27
C ALA A 269 -13.72 -4.69 23.17
N ARG A 270 -13.55 -4.86 24.48
CA ARG A 270 -14.66 -4.81 25.44
C ARG A 270 -15.31 -3.43 25.50
N LEU A 271 -14.51 -2.36 25.46
CA LEU A 271 -15.05 -1.00 25.37
C LEU A 271 -15.86 -0.81 24.08
N ALA A 272 -15.38 -1.33 22.95
CA ALA A 272 -16.11 -1.30 21.70
C ALA A 272 -17.45 -2.06 21.79
N LEU A 273 -17.46 -3.23 22.41
CA LEU A 273 -18.69 -4.00 22.64
C LEU A 273 -19.68 -3.22 23.53
N SER A 274 -19.21 -2.64 24.64
CA SER A 274 -20.04 -1.83 25.53
C SER A 274 -20.65 -0.61 24.80
N GLU A 275 -19.86 0.06 23.96
CA GLU A 275 -20.35 1.18 23.15
C GLU A 275 -21.38 0.74 22.08
N LEU A 276 -21.19 -0.43 21.47
CA LEU A 276 -22.19 -1.02 20.56
C LEU A 276 -23.51 -1.35 21.29
N GLN A 277 -23.44 -1.91 22.48
CA GLN A 277 -24.63 -2.20 23.29
C GLN A 277 -25.35 -0.91 23.69
N ARG A 278 -24.59 0.09 24.16
CA ARG A 278 -25.10 1.40 24.60
C ARG A 278 -25.82 2.15 23.48
N SER A 279 -25.28 2.12 22.27
CA SER A 279 -25.82 2.82 21.10
C SER A 279 -26.98 2.10 20.42
N GLY A 280 -27.35 0.89 20.87
CA GLY A 280 -28.37 0.07 20.21
C GLY A 280 -27.90 -0.50 18.86
N ALA A 281 -26.59 -0.65 18.66
CA ALA A 281 -26.02 -1.10 17.39
C ALA A 281 -26.51 -2.48 16.94
N PHE A 282 -26.82 -3.36 17.89
CA PHE A 282 -27.35 -4.71 17.62
C PHE A 282 -28.83 -4.73 17.25
N GLU A 283 -29.52 -3.58 17.30
CA GLU A 283 -30.90 -3.43 16.81
C GLU A 283 -30.96 -3.07 15.32
N ARG A 284 -29.80 -2.77 14.71
CA ARG A 284 -29.70 -2.44 13.28
C ARG A 284 -29.79 -3.69 12.43
N SER A 285 -30.17 -3.53 11.16
CA SER A 285 -30.20 -4.65 10.20
C SER A 285 -28.80 -5.13 9.80
N VAL A 286 -27.78 -4.26 9.91
CA VAL A 286 -26.41 -4.51 9.45
C VAL A 286 -25.39 -4.08 10.50
N LEU A 287 -24.38 -4.91 10.74
CA LEU A 287 -23.22 -4.60 11.57
C LEU A 287 -21.94 -4.86 10.78
N VAL A 288 -21.06 -3.86 10.68
CA VAL A 288 -19.77 -3.98 9.99
C VAL A 288 -18.62 -3.84 10.98
N VAL A 289 -17.81 -4.89 11.11
CA VAL A 289 -16.54 -4.82 11.84
C VAL A 289 -15.47 -4.36 10.86
N VAL A 290 -14.99 -3.13 11.07
CA VAL A 290 -14.03 -2.46 10.21
C VAL A 290 -12.65 -2.57 10.82
N THR A 291 -11.70 -3.12 10.08
CA THR A 291 -10.29 -3.07 10.45
C THR A 291 -9.64 -1.90 9.72
N PRO A 292 -9.17 -0.86 10.43
CA PRO A 292 -8.61 0.32 9.78
C PRO A 292 -7.23 0.05 9.16
N THR A 293 -6.75 1.01 8.39
CA THR A 293 -5.34 1.07 7.95
C THR A 293 -4.39 1.37 9.13
N GLY A 294 -3.07 1.37 8.88
CA GLY A 294 -2.05 1.53 9.92
C GLY A 294 -2.26 2.73 10.84
N THR A 295 -2.69 3.88 10.32
CA THR A 295 -2.92 5.12 11.08
C THR A 295 -4.23 5.12 11.88
N GLY A 296 -5.04 4.06 11.78
CA GLY A 296 -6.42 4.06 12.24
C GLY A 296 -7.41 4.62 11.21
N TRP A 297 -6.95 5.08 10.05
CA TRP A 297 -7.83 5.65 9.03
C TRP A 297 -8.73 4.58 8.39
N ILE A 298 -10.00 4.96 8.19
CA ILE A 298 -11.05 4.19 7.53
C ILE A 298 -11.50 4.99 6.33
N ASP A 299 -11.64 4.33 5.18
CA ASP A 299 -12.02 4.96 3.93
C ASP A 299 -13.49 5.42 3.95
N PRO A 300 -13.80 6.73 3.93
CA PRO A 300 -15.16 7.21 3.90
C PRO A 300 -15.92 6.76 2.65
N ALA A 301 -15.23 6.59 1.51
CA ALA A 301 -15.86 6.11 0.28
C ALA A 301 -16.45 4.70 0.46
N ALA A 302 -15.83 3.86 1.29
CA ALA A 302 -16.34 2.53 1.62
C ALA A 302 -17.52 2.60 2.59
N MET A 303 -17.38 3.38 3.67
CA MET A 303 -18.35 3.36 4.77
C MET A 303 -19.61 4.19 4.48
N ASN A 304 -19.46 5.38 3.91
CA ASN A 304 -20.60 6.24 3.55
C ASN A 304 -21.48 5.50 2.53
N THR A 305 -20.86 4.80 1.57
CA THR A 305 -21.56 3.95 0.60
C THR A 305 -22.52 2.96 1.25
N VAL A 306 -22.03 2.14 2.18
CA VAL A 306 -22.86 1.08 2.78
C VAL A 306 -23.95 1.66 3.68
N GLU A 307 -23.70 2.82 4.30
CA GLU A 307 -24.69 3.57 5.06
C GLU A 307 -25.82 4.12 4.20
N TYR A 308 -25.50 4.71 3.04
CA TYR A 308 -26.53 5.09 2.07
C TYR A 308 -27.32 3.87 1.60
N LEU A 309 -26.64 2.78 1.21
CA LEU A 309 -27.27 1.59 0.65
C LEU A 309 -28.28 0.94 1.61
N HIS A 310 -28.03 0.96 2.93
CA HIS A 310 -28.95 0.42 3.94
C HIS A 310 -29.83 1.50 4.59
N HIS A 311 -29.96 2.69 3.99
CA HIS A 311 -30.80 3.77 4.50
C HIS A 311 -30.48 4.15 5.97
N GLY A 312 -29.19 4.10 6.32
CA GLY A 312 -28.69 4.38 7.67
C GLY A 312 -29.06 3.34 8.74
N ASP A 313 -29.73 2.25 8.37
CA ASP A 313 -29.99 1.10 9.24
C ASP A 313 -28.77 0.18 9.35
N ILE A 314 -27.70 0.74 9.91
CA ILE A 314 -26.40 0.10 10.02
C ILE A 314 -25.63 0.60 11.23
N ALA A 315 -24.83 -0.28 11.80
CA ALA A 315 -23.79 0.05 12.75
C ALA A 315 -22.41 -0.39 12.22
N SER A 316 -21.37 0.36 12.59
CA SER A 316 -19.99 0.02 12.30
C SER A 316 -19.10 0.21 13.52
N VAL A 317 -18.03 -0.58 13.59
CA VAL A 317 -17.11 -0.58 14.73
C VAL A 317 -15.67 -0.78 14.29
N ALA A 318 -14.76 -0.01 14.87
CA ALA A 318 -13.32 -0.13 14.62
C ALA A 318 -12.48 0.09 15.89
N LEU A 319 -11.30 -0.53 15.89
CA LEU A 319 -10.23 -0.29 16.86
C LEU A 319 -8.99 0.23 16.15
N GLN A 320 -8.41 1.32 16.67
CA GLN A 320 -7.09 1.75 16.25
C GLN A 320 -6.00 0.81 16.81
N TYR A 321 -4.97 0.52 16.01
CA TYR A 321 -3.84 -0.31 16.42
C TYR A 321 -2.46 0.32 16.19
N SER A 322 -2.31 1.34 15.35
CA SER A 322 -1.02 2.04 15.19
C SER A 322 -1.24 3.51 14.82
N TYR A 323 -0.17 4.29 14.89
CA TYR A 323 -0.08 5.64 14.34
C TYR A 323 0.75 5.66 13.03
N LEU A 324 1.36 4.53 12.63
CA LEU A 324 2.23 4.46 11.46
C LEU A 324 1.46 4.40 10.14
N ASN A 325 1.98 5.07 9.11
CA ASN A 325 1.47 4.93 7.75
C ASN A 325 1.71 3.51 7.19
N SER A 326 0.87 3.09 6.23
CA SER A 326 0.77 1.66 5.89
C SER A 326 1.98 1.03 5.21
N PRO A 327 2.79 1.70 4.36
CA PRO A 327 3.93 1.03 3.73
C PRO A 327 5.00 0.65 4.76
N LEU A 328 5.18 1.48 5.79
CA LEU A 328 6.08 1.21 6.92
C LEU A 328 5.49 0.15 7.86
N ALA A 329 4.20 0.25 8.21
CA ALA A 329 3.53 -0.74 9.06
C ALA A 329 3.51 -2.15 8.41
N LEU A 330 3.38 -2.25 7.08
CA LEU A 330 3.46 -3.51 6.33
C LEU A 330 4.81 -4.21 6.51
N LEU A 331 5.89 -3.45 6.69
CA LEU A 331 7.25 -3.98 6.85
C LEU A 331 7.57 -4.32 8.31
N VAL A 332 7.03 -3.58 9.28
CA VAL A 332 7.52 -3.58 10.68
C VAL A 332 6.54 -4.18 11.70
N GLU A 333 5.21 -4.06 11.52
CA GLU A 333 4.24 -4.28 12.61
C GLU A 333 3.09 -5.27 12.31
N ALA A 334 3.25 -6.12 11.29
CA ALA A 334 2.17 -6.98 10.80
C ALA A 334 1.56 -7.96 11.84
N ASP A 335 2.27 -8.27 12.93
CA ASP A 335 1.75 -9.18 13.95
C ASP A 335 0.84 -8.49 14.98
N TYR A 336 1.11 -7.23 15.37
CA TYR A 336 0.27 -6.53 16.36
C TYR A 336 -1.11 -6.16 15.80
N GLY A 337 -1.17 -5.68 14.55
CA GLY A 337 -2.44 -5.37 13.88
C GLY A 337 -3.38 -6.59 13.77
N ARG A 338 -2.81 -7.80 13.60
CA ARG A 338 -3.56 -9.06 13.62
C ARG A 338 -4.21 -9.28 14.99
N ASP A 339 -3.45 -9.12 16.07
CA ASP A 339 -3.93 -9.41 17.42
C ASP A 339 -5.05 -8.44 17.85
N VAL A 340 -5.00 -7.18 17.40
CA VAL A 340 -6.08 -6.20 17.62
C VAL A 340 -7.33 -6.56 16.82
N ALA A 341 -7.20 -6.85 15.52
CA ALA A 341 -8.34 -7.25 14.70
C ALA A 341 -9.01 -8.53 15.23
N ARG A 342 -8.19 -9.50 15.67
CA ARG A 342 -8.64 -10.75 16.31
C ARG A 342 -9.40 -10.48 17.61
N ALA A 343 -8.87 -9.62 18.48
CA ALA A 343 -9.52 -9.28 19.74
C ALA A 343 -10.89 -8.62 19.51
N LEU A 344 -10.99 -7.69 18.56
CA LEU A 344 -12.25 -7.03 18.22
C LEU A 344 -13.29 -8.02 17.68
N PHE A 345 -12.89 -8.81 16.67
CA PHE A 345 -13.78 -9.78 16.05
C PHE A 345 -14.28 -10.80 17.07
N ALA A 346 -13.38 -11.41 17.84
CA ALA A 346 -13.75 -12.44 18.81
C ALA A 346 -14.74 -11.92 19.87
N GLU A 347 -14.52 -10.72 20.40
CA GLU A 347 -15.39 -10.13 21.44
C GLU A 347 -16.80 -9.83 20.87
N ILE A 348 -16.89 -9.26 19.67
CA ILE A 348 -18.17 -8.94 19.03
C ILE A 348 -18.89 -10.21 18.58
N TYR A 349 -18.17 -11.14 17.95
CA TYR A 349 -18.73 -12.39 17.44
C TYR A 349 -19.27 -13.26 18.58
N ALA A 350 -18.56 -13.33 19.70
CA ALA A 350 -19.02 -14.05 20.89
C ALA A 350 -20.34 -13.49 21.45
N TYR A 351 -20.56 -12.17 21.42
CA TYR A 351 -21.84 -11.60 21.81
C TYR A 351 -22.91 -11.77 20.73
N TRP A 352 -22.57 -11.52 19.46
CA TRP A 352 -23.48 -11.61 18.32
C TRP A 352 -24.09 -13.01 18.16
N THR A 353 -23.32 -14.06 18.43
CA THR A 353 -23.79 -15.46 18.38
C THR A 353 -24.76 -15.82 19.51
N GLN A 354 -24.77 -15.08 20.63
CA GLN A 354 -25.73 -15.27 21.72
C GLN A 354 -27.10 -14.64 21.44
N LEU A 355 -27.18 -13.75 20.45
CA LEU A 355 -28.43 -13.13 20.05
C LEU A 355 -29.28 -14.11 19.24
N PRO A 356 -30.62 -14.07 19.37
CA PRO A 356 -31.51 -14.87 18.53
C PRO A 356 -31.22 -14.64 17.02
N PRO A 357 -31.10 -15.70 16.21
CA PRO A 357 -30.76 -15.58 14.79
C PRO A 357 -31.68 -14.64 14.00
N GLU A 358 -32.94 -14.52 14.38
CA GLU A 358 -33.95 -13.69 13.72
C GLU A 358 -33.87 -12.20 14.11
N ARG A 359 -33.15 -11.88 15.18
CA ARG A 359 -33.05 -10.51 15.73
C ARG A 359 -31.66 -9.91 15.59
N ARG A 360 -30.63 -10.71 15.33
CA ARG A 360 -29.25 -10.23 15.24
C ARG A 360 -28.97 -9.56 13.88
N PRO A 361 -28.14 -8.50 13.84
CA PRO A 361 -27.77 -7.83 12.59
C PRO A 361 -27.04 -8.80 11.65
N ARG A 362 -27.12 -8.56 10.35
CA ARG A 362 -26.22 -9.23 9.41
C ARG A 362 -24.80 -8.72 9.62
N LEU A 363 -23.90 -9.60 10.05
CA LEU A 363 -22.51 -9.31 10.35
C LEU A 363 -21.63 -9.37 9.09
N TYR A 364 -20.92 -8.28 8.81
CA TYR A 364 -19.95 -8.16 7.71
C TYR A 364 -18.59 -7.68 8.22
N LEU A 365 -17.54 -7.99 7.46
CA LEU A 365 -16.19 -7.48 7.70
C LEU A 365 -15.75 -6.53 6.59
N HIS A 366 -14.95 -5.53 6.95
CA HIS A 366 -14.33 -4.64 5.99
C HIS A 366 -12.90 -4.27 6.37
N GLY A 367 -12.09 -4.00 5.35
CA GLY A 367 -10.80 -3.34 5.49
C GLY A 367 -10.22 -2.96 4.14
N LEU A 368 -9.43 -1.90 4.14
CA LEU A 368 -8.61 -1.44 3.00
C LEU A 368 -7.14 -1.72 3.31
N SER A 369 -6.35 -2.18 2.33
CA SER A 369 -4.90 -2.33 2.48
C SER A 369 -4.51 -3.25 3.65
N LEU A 370 -3.69 -2.78 4.59
CA LEU A 370 -3.42 -3.45 5.86
C LEU A 370 -4.70 -3.83 6.63
N GLY A 371 -5.74 -3.01 6.56
CA GLY A 371 -7.05 -3.34 7.12
C GLY A 371 -7.63 -4.62 6.50
N ALA A 372 -7.53 -4.78 5.18
CA ALA A 372 -7.92 -6.02 4.51
C ALA A 372 -7.07 -7.21 4.97
N LEU A 373 -5.75 -7.04 5.09
CA LEU A 373 -4.83 -8.08 5.59
C LEU A 373 -5.22 -8.56 6.99
N HIS A 374 -5.42 -7.64 7.92
CA HIS A 374 -5.73 -7.96 9.32
C HIS A 374 -7.18 -8.44 9.49
N SER A 375 -8.13 -7.89 8.74
CA SER A 375 -9.53 -8.35 8.73
C SER A 375 -9.63 -9.82 8.28
N GLN A 376 -8.90 -10.23 7.25
CA GLN A 376 -8.82 -11.64 6.82
C GLN A 376 -8.22 -12.58 7.88
N ARG A 377 -7.46 -12.06 8.83
CA ARG A 377 -6.80 -12.81 9.91
C ARG A 377 -7.52 -12.66 11.28
N SER A 378 -8.68 -12.00 11.30
CA SER A 378 -9.40 -11.69 12.54
C SER A 378 -10.26 -12.85 13.06
N TRP A 379 -10.49 -13.88 12.24
CA TRP A 379 -11.33 -15.03 12.56
C TRP A 379 -10.63 -16.34 12.23
N GLU A 380 -11.07 -17.41 12.88
CA GLU A 380 -10.62 -18.77 12.64
C GLU A 380 -11.78 -19.61 12.11
N LEU A 381 -11.49 -20.54 11.20
CA LEU A 381 -12.52 -21.34 10.52
C LEU A 381 -13.47 -22.04 11.51
N HIS A 382 -12.94 -22.56 12.60
CA HIS A 382 -13.71 -23.31 13.60
C HIS A 382 -14.78 -22.46 14.30
N GLU A 383 -14.60 -21.13 14.37
CA GLU A 383 -15.58 -20.22 14.95
C GLU A 383 -16.77 -20.04 14.02
N LEU A 384 -16.53 -20.01 12.71
CA LEU A 384 -17.55 -19.73 11.69
C LEU A 384 -18.35 -20.97 11.25
N LEU A 385 -18.01 -22.17 11.74
CA LEU A 385 -18.70 -23.41 11.33
C LEU A 385 -20.17 -23.45 11.77
N GLY A 386 -20.48 -22.89 12.95
CA GLY A 386 -21.85 -22.84 13.47
C GLY A 386 -22.66 -21.68 12.88
N ASP A 387 -22.16 -20.47 13.06
CA ASP A 387 -22.82 -19.23 12.65
C ASP A 387 -21.93 -18.41 11.70
N PRO A 388 -21.91 -18.72 10.40
CA PRO A 388 -21.07 -17.98 9.46
C PRO A 388 -21.46 -16.50 9.41
N ILE A 389 -20.46 -15.63 9.26
CA ILE A 389 -20.71 -14.23 8.89
C ILE A 389 -21.36 -14.14 7.51
N HIS A 390 -22.04 -13.03 7.23
CA HIS A 390 -22.78 -12.87 5.98
C HIS A 390 -21.86 -12.52 4.81
N GLY A 391 -20.73 -11.86 5.09
CA GLY A 391 -19.74 -11.58 4.06
C GLY A 391 -18.61 -10.65 4.50
N ALA A 392 -17.72 -10.37 3.56
CA ALA A 392 -16.66 -9.39 3.73
C ALA A 392 -16.39 -8.65 2.43
N LEU A 393 -16.06 -7.36 2.54
CA LEU A 393 -15.52 -6.57 1.44
C LEU A 393 -14.10 -6.15 1.79
N TRP A 394 -13.13 -6.62 1.01
CA TRP A 394 -11.72 -6.28 1.20
C TRP A 394 -11.18 -5.54 -0.01
N SER A 395 -10.72 -4.31 0.21
CA SER A 395 -10.18 -3.45 -0.86
C SER A 395 -8.66 -3.46 -0.83
N GLY A 396 -8.04 -3.67 -1.98
CA GLY A 396 -6.59 -3.63 -2.16
C GLY A 396 -5.82 -4.43 -1.12
N PRO A 397 -6.12 -5.72 -0.89
CA PRO A 397 -5.33 -6.51 0.04
C PRO A 397 -3.87 -6.48 -0.43
N PRO A 398 -2.91 -6.10 0.42
CA PRO A 398 -1.52 -6.08 0.00
C PRO A 398 -1.14 -7.51 -0.36
N PHE A 399 -0.31 -7.70 -1.38
CA PHE A 399 1.01 -8.15 -1.02
C PHE A 399 1.08 -9.41 -0.17
N ARG A 400 1.28 -9.15 1.13
CA ARG A 400 1.49 -10.10 2.22
C ARG A 400 0.21 -10.84 2.69
N SER A 401 -0.93 -10.62 2.05
CA SER A 401 -2.21 -11.28 2.38
C SER A 401 -2.22 -12.72 1.90
N ASP A 402 -1.98 -13.65 2.82
CA ASP A 402 -1.85 -15.08 2.47
C ASP A 402 -3.16 -15.69 1.96
N LEU A 403 -4.31 -15.31 2.53
CA LEU A 403 -5.62 -15.78 2.07
C LEU A 403 -5.89 -15.32 0.63
N TRP A 404 -5.83 -14.00 0.38
CA TRP A 404 -5.92 -13.44 -0.96
C TRP A 404 -4.96 -14.13 -1.94
N ARG A 405 -3.68 -14.29 -1.58
CA ARG A 405 -2.68 -14.89 -2.47
C ARG A 405 -2.98 -16.36 -2.77
N SER A 406 -3.40 -17.13 -1.77
CA SER A 406 -3.78 -18.54 -1.96
C SER A 406 -4.97 -18.68 -2.91
N LEU A 407 -5.95 -17.77 -2.85
CA LEU A 407 -7.12 -17.75 -3.72
C LEU A 407 -6.75 -17.33 -5.15
N THR A 408 -5.91 -16.31 -5.30
CA THR A 408 -5.40 -15.84 -6.59
C THR A 408 -4.49 -16.87 -7.27
N ASP A 409 -3.62 -17.55 -6.52
CA ASP A 409 -2.76 -18.62 -7.03
C ASP A 409 -3.55 -19.88 -7.40
N SER A 410 -4.69 -20.12 -6.72
CA SER A 410 -5.60 -21.25 -6.96
C SER A 410 -6.79 -20.89 -7.87
N ARG A 411 -6.70 -19.79 -8.61
CA ARG A 411 -7.73 -19.33 -9.55
C ARG A 411 -7.97 -20.36 -10.67
N ASN A 412 -9.13 -20.28 -11.31
CA ASN A 412 -9.47 -21.09 -12.48
C ASN A 412 -8.52 -20.80 -13.64
N ASP A 413 -8.19 -21.83 -14.40
CA ASP A 413 -7.37 -21.71 -15.61
C ASP A 413 -7.97 -20.70 -16.58
N GLY A 414 -7.10 -19.87 -17.18
CA GLY A 414 -7.50 -18.82 -18.12
C GLY A 414 -8.00 -17.52 -17.48
N SER A 415 -8.22 -17.48 -16.16
CA SER A 415 -8.53 -16.22 -15.46
C SER A 415 -7.26 -15.42 -15.15
N PRO A 416 -7.25 -14.10 -15.38
CA PRO A 416 -6.07 -13.29 -15.11
C PRO A 416 -5.86 -13.09 -13.60
N GLU A 417 -4.60 -12.98 -13.18
CA GLU A 417 -4.23 -12.72 -11.77
C GLU A 417 -4.88 -11.44 -11.21
N TRP A 418 -5.09 -10.43 -12.07
CA TRP A 418 -5.67 -9.15 -11.66
C TRP A 418 -7.19 -9.18 -11.49
N ARG A 419 -7.90 -10.18 -12.06
CA ARG A 419 -9.34 -10.43 -11.87
C ARG A 419 -9.60 -11.94 -11.90
N PRO A 420 -9.16 -12.66 -10.86
CA PRO A 420 -9.23 -14.11 -10.84
C PRO A 420 -10.67 -14.59 -10.66
N GLN A 421 -10.99 -15.73 -11.26
CA GLN A 421 -12.22 -16.47 -10.99
C GLN A 421 -11.87 -17.64 -10.08
N PHE A 422 -12.53 -17.75 -8.92
CA PHE A 422 -12.27 -18.81 -7.97
C PHE A 422 -13.43 -19.80 -7.95
N ARG A 423 -13.20 -21.02 -8.45
CA ARG A 423 -14.21 -22.08 -8.52
C ARG A 423 -15.46 -21.60 -9.26
N ASP A 424 -16.62 -21.74 -8.66
CA ASP A 424 -17.92 -21.31 -9.20
C ASP A 424 -18.34 -19.91 -8.73
N GLY A 425 -17.46 -19.17 -8.04
CA GLY A 425 -17.73 -17.83 -7.54
C GLY A 425 -18.82 -17.77 -6.46
N ARG A 426 -19.21 -18.91 -5.86
CA ARG A 426 -20.27 -18.94 -4.83
C ARG A 426 -19.79 -18.48 -3.47
N PHE A 427 -18.49 -18.47 -3.22
CA PHE A 427 -17.90 -18.14 -1.93
C PHE A 427 -17.01 -16.89 -1.96
N VAL A 428 -16.15 -16.78 -2.98
CA VAL A 428 -15.24 -15.65 -3.20
C VAL A 428 -15.43 -15.14 -4.62
N ARG A 429 -15.50 -13.82 -4.78
CA ARG A 429 -15.39 -13.14 -6.08
C ARG A 429 -14.35 -12.02 -6.02
N PHE A 430 -13.89 -11.61 -7.20
CA PHE A 430 -12.96 -10.51 -7.38
C PHE A 430 -13.57 -9.48 -8.33
N MET A 431 -13.47 -8.21 -7.97
CA MET A 431 -14.03 -7.08 -8.70
C MET A 431 -12.94 -6.03 -8.95
N ASN A 432 -13.06 -5.35 -10.09
CA ASN A 432 -12.34 -4.12 -10.41
C ASN A 432 -13.36 -3.06 -10.91
N GLN A 433 -12.89 -2.02 -11.61
CA GLN A 433 -13.74 -0.97 -12.20
C GLN A 433 -14.81 -1.49 -13.19
N GLN A 434 -14.69 -2.74 -13.65
CA GLN A 434 -15.60 -3.39 -14.60
C GLN A 434 -16.50 -4.45 -13.94
N GLY A 435 -16.56 -4.49 -12.61
CA GLY A 435 -17.37 -5.46 -11.88
C GLY A 435 -16.72 -6.85 -11.75
N THR A 436 -17.52 -7.82 -11.30
CA THR A 436 -17.09 -9.22 -11.17
C THR A 436 -17.09 -9.93 -12.53
N PRO A 437 -16.23 -10.93 -12.77
CA PRO A 437 -16.30 -11.75 -13.98
C PRO A 437 -17.56 -12.64 -14.03
N GLU A 438 -18.13 -12.98 -12.88
CA GLU A 438 -19.35 -13.78 -12.79
C GLU A 438 -20.58 -12.99 -13.27
N PRO A 439 -21.58 -13.67 -13.88
CA PRO A 439 -22.88 -13.09 -14.18
C PRO A 439 -23.56 -12.47 -12.95
N ALA A 440 -24.36 -11.42 -13.16
CA ALA A 440 -25.03 -10.70 -12.08
C ALA A 440 -26.00 -11.58 -11.27
N ASP A 441 -26.60 -12.59 -11.91
CA ASP A 441 -27.52 -13.57 -11.33
C ASP A 441 -26.83 -14.84 -10.80
N ALA A 442 -25.49 -14.93 -10.90
CA ALA A 442 -24.76 -16.07 -10.40
C ALA A 442 -25.01 -16.26 -8.88
N PRO A 443 -25.32 -17.49 -8.42
CA PRO A 443 -25.72 -17.71 -7.04
C PRO A 443 -24.57 -17.46 -6.07
N TRP A 444 -24.90 -17.00 -4.86
CA TRP A 444 -23.99 -16.97 -3.73
C TRP A 444 -24.29 -18.13 -2.77
N GLY A 445 -23.28 -18.56 -2.03
CA GLY A 445 -23.43 -19.35 -0.81
C GLY A 445 -23.88 -18.48 0.37
N PRO A 446 -23.87 -19.04 1.60
CA PRO A 446 -24.31 -18.32 2.79
C PRO A 446 -23.38 -17.17 3.20
N MET A 447 -22.11 -17.23 2.78
CA MET A 447 -21.08 -16.22 3.08
C MET A 447 -20.52 -15.66 1.77
N ARG A 448 -20.51 -14.32 1.64
CA ARG A 448 -20.06 -13.61 0.43
C ARG A 448 -18.77 -12.85 0.65
N LEU A 449 -17.65 -13.36 0.13
CA LEU A 449 -16.36 -12.66 0.20
C LEU A 449 -16.07 -11.98 -1.14
N LEU A 450 -15.83 -10.68 -1.10
CA LEU A 450 -15.51 -9.90 -2.29
C LEU A 450 -14.19 -9.15 -2.09
N TYR A 451 -13.27 -9.34 -3.03
CA TYR A 451 -12.08 -8.51 -3.15
C TYR A 451 -12.31 -7.43 -4.21
N LEU A 452 -12.13 -6.17 -3.84
CA LEU A 452 -12.07 -5.05 -4.77
C LEU A 452 -10.60 -4.68 -5.00
N GLN A 453 -10.11 -4.82 -6.22
CA GLN A 453 -8.71 -4.59 -6.57
C GLN A 453 -8.56 -4.03 -7.98
N TYR A 454 -7.63 -3.11 -8.18
CA TYR A 454 -7.32 -2.55 -9.50
C TYR A 454 -6.00 -3.11 -10.02
N ALA A 455 -5.91 -3.42 -11.31
CA ALA A 455 -4.70 -4.04 -11.86
C ALA A 455 -3.50 -3.07 -11.86
N SER A 456 -3.76 -1.76 -11.75
CA SER A 456 -2.75 -0.73 -11.55
C SER A 456 -2.28 -0.57 -10.09
N ASP A 457 -2.78 -1.36 -9.12
CA ASP A 457 -2.44 -1.24 -7.71
C ASP A 457 -1.05 -1.88 -7.38
N PRO A 458 0.01 -1.09 -7.14
CA PRO A 458 1.33 -1.63 -6.84
C PRO A 458 1.42 -2.25 -5.44
N ILE A 459 0.53 -1.92 -4.50
CA ILE A 459 0.51 -2.54 -3.16
C ILE A 459 -0.04 -3.96 -3.25
N THR A 460 -1.12 -4.13 -4.00
CA THR A 460 -1.76 -5.44 -4.21
C THR A 460 -0.85 -6.35 -5.04
N PHE A 461 -0.32 -5.86 -6.16
CA PHE A 461 0.40 -6.67 -7.15
C PHE A 461 1.93 -6.60 -7.07
N PHE A 462 2.51 -6.22 -5.93
CA PHE A 462 3.95 -6.35 -5.70
C PHE A 462 4.34 -7.79 -5.34
N ASP A 463 5.50 -8.23 -5.83
CA ASP A 463 6.17 -9.42 -5.31
C ASP A 463 7.68 -9.31 -5.51
N HIS A 464 8.46 -9.56 -4.46
CA HIS A 464 9.91 -9.63 -4.51
C HIS A 464 10.43 -10.65 -5.55
N ARG A 465 9.67 -11.70 -5.84
CA ARG A 465 9.99 -12.72 -6.85
C ARG A 465 10.02 -12.13 -8.27
N TYR A 466 9.43 -10.96 -8.51
CA TYR A 466 9.46 -10.29 -9.81
C TYR A 466 10.85 -9.80 -10.22
N ALA A 467 11.83 -9.86 -9.30
CA ALA A 467 13.23 -9.72 -9.64
C ALA A 467 13.71 -10.79 -10.64
N TRP A 468 13.12 -12.00 -10.60
CA TRP A 468 13.59 -13.18 -11.33
C TRP A 468 12.52 -13.86 -12.17
N ARG A 469 11.24 -13.60 -11.89
CA ARG A 469 10.09 -14.16 -12.62
C ARG A 469 9.23 -13.04 -13.19
N ARG A 470 8.77 -13.19 -14.44
CA ARG A 470 7.76 -12.28 -15.01
C ARG A 470 6.42 -12.44 -14.26
N PRO A 471 5.76 -11.34 -13.84
CA PRO A 471 4.45 -11.42 -13.18
C PRO A 471 3.37 -12.00 -14.08
N ASP A 472 2.45 -12.78 -13.52
CA ASP A 472 1.37 -13.41 -14.29
C ASP A 472 0.35 -12.35 -14.75
N TRP A 473 0.09 -11.30 -13.94
CA TRP A 473 -0.75 -10.15 -14.29
C TRP A 473 -0.26 -9.34 -15.52
N MET A 474 0.97 -9.56 -15.99
CA MET A 474 1.47 -8.99 -17.26
C MET A 474 1.14 -9.84 -18.49
N SER A 475 0.48 -10.98 -18.32
CA SER A 475 0.01 -11.83 -19.43
C SER A 475 -1.26 -11.24 -20.03
N GLU A 476 -1.50 -11.52 -21.31
CA GLU A 476 -2.75 -11.09 -21.95
C GLU A 476 -3.93 -11.97 -21.48
N PRO A 477 -5.13 -11.39 -21.26
CA PRO A 477 -5.43 -9.97 -21.35
C PRO A 477 -4.86 -9.18 -20.16
N ARG A 478 -4.23 -8.03 -20.44
CA ARG A 478 -3.82 -7.08 -19.41
C ARG A 478 -5.01 -6.43 -18.73
N GLY A 479 -4.80 -5.97 -17.49
CA GLY A 479 -5.78 -5.16 -16.79
C GLY A 479 -6.10 -3.88 -17.57
N PRO A 480 -7.34 -3.37 -17.47
CA PRO A 480 -7.81 -2.23 -18.28
C PRO A 480 -7.02 -0.94 -18.03
N ASP A 481 -6.41 -0.84 -16.86
CA ASP A 481 -5.62 0.27 -16.34
C ASP A 481 -4.10 0.00 -16.36
N VAL A 482 -3.65 -1.07 -17.03
CA VAL A 482 -2.22 -1.41 -17.16
C VAL A 482 -1.73 -1.10 -18.56
N SER A 483 -0.67 -0.27 -18.66
CA SER A 483 -0.14 0.14 -19.96
C SER A 483 0.35 -1.07 -20.80
N PRO A 484 -0.05 -1.16 -22.09
CA PRO A 484 0.46 -2.18 -23.00
C PRO A 484 1.94 -1.97 -23.35
N SER A 485 2.51 -0.80 -23.02
CA SER A 485 3.95 -0.50 -23.17
C SER A 485 4.79 -1.01 -22.00
N LEU A 486 4.16 -1.44 -20.91
CA LEU A 486 4.85 -1.97 -19.73
C LEU A 486 5.50 -3.32 -20.07
N ARG A 487 6.81 -3.42 -19.88
CA ARG A 487 7.62 -4.63 -20.13
C ARG A 487 8.29 -5.08 -18.83
N TRP A 488 8.48 -6.39 -18.71
CA TRP A 488 9.23 -6.95 -17.60
C TRP A 488 10.73 -6.88 -17.88
N PHE A 489 11.45 -6.28 -16.94
CA PHE A 489 12.91 -6.23 -16.91
C PHE A 489 13.38 -6.87 -15.59
N PRO A 490 14.19 -7.94 -15.64
CA PRO A 490 14.72 -8.60 -14.44
C PRO A 490 15.35 -7.58 -13.48
N LEU A 491 15.09 -7.74 -12.18
CA LEU A 491 15.43 -6.81 -11.08
C LEU A 491 14.75 -5.43 -11.17
N VAL A 492 14.74 -4.80 -12.34
CA VAL A 492 14.27 -3.43 -12.53
C VAL A 492 12.76 -3.31 -12.33
N THR A 493 11.96 -4.24 -12.84
CA THR A 493 10.51 -4.21 -12.63
C THR A 493 10.14 -4.37 -11.15
N MET A 494 10.86 -5.21 -10.40
CA MET A 494 10.65 -5.31 -8.95
C MET A 494 10.98 -3.98 -8.24
N LEU A 495 12.10 -3.33 -8.62
CA LEU A 495 12.45 -2.00 -8.08
C LEU A 495 11.42 -0.93 -8.45
N GLN A 496 10.91 -0.95 -9.68
CA GLN A 496 9.85 -0.08 -10.15
C GLN A 496 8.60 -0.20 -9.27
N LEU A 497 8.11 -1.42 -9.05
CA LEU A 497 6.94 -1.67 -8.22
C LEU A 497 7.18 -1.33 -6.75
N ALA A 498 8.39 -1.58 -6.23
CA ALA A 498 8.75 -1.22 -4.86
C ALA A 498 8.71 0.31 -4.64
N VAL A 499 9.19 1.09 -5.60
CA VAL A 499 9.11 2.56 -5.54
C VAL A 499 7.67 3.04 -5.71
N ASP A 500 6.91 2.44 -6.63
CA ASP A 500 5.50 2.77 -6.85
C ASP A 500 4.66 2.54 -5.59
N MET A 501 4.95 1.47 -4.85
CA MET A 501 4.34 1.16 -3.56
C MET A 501 4.75 2.14 -2.45
N ALA A 502 5.99 2.64 -2.48
CA ALA A 502 6.55 3.42 -1.36
C ALA A 502 6.27 4.93 -1.45
N VAL A 503 6.07 5.48 -2.66
CA VAL A 503 5.99 6.93 -2.89
C VAL A 503 4.54 7.41 -3.09
N THR A 504 3.55 6.51 -3.03
CA THR A 504 2.10 6.79 -3.13
C THR A 504 1.79 7.97 -4.06
N THR A 505 2.10 7.82 -5.36
CA THR A 505 1.82 8.92 -6.30
C THR A 505 0.30 9.11 -6.41
N PRO A 506 -0.23 10.34 -6.32
CA PRO A 506 -1.67 10.58 -6.34
C PRO A 506 -2.28 10.12 -7.67
N THR A 507 -2.98 8.99 -7.62
CA THR A 507 -3.82 8.50 -8.71
C THR A 507 -5.25 9.00 -8.50
N PRO A 508 -6.01 9.24 -9.59
CA PRO A 508 -7.44 9.50 -9.48
C PRO A 508 -8.18 8.31 -8.85
N PRO A 509 -9.33 8.54 -8.19
CA PRO A 509 -10.17 7.46 -7.71
C PRO A 509 -10.53 6.49 -8.82
N GLY A 510 -10.39 5.19 -8.56
CA GLY A 510 -10.57 4.14 -9.56
C GLY A 510 -9.26 3.58 -10.11
N TYR A 511 -8.09 4.05 -9.65
CA TYR A 511 -6.78 3.61 -10.13
C TYR A 511 -5.77 3.53 -8.97
N GLY A 512 -4.73 2.73 -9.17
CA GLY A 512 -3.72 2.49 -8.15
C GLY A 512 -4.34 1.95 -6.87
N HIS A 513 -3.95 2.52 -5.74
CA HIS A 513 -4.49 2.15 -4.42
C HIS A 513 -5.61 3.08 -3.94
N VAL A 514 -6.24 3.84 -4.85
CA VAL A 514 -7.30 4.81 -4.54
C VAL A 514 -8.64 4.30 -5.06
N TYR A 515 -9.43 3.70 -4.18
CA TYR A 515 -10.70 3.05 -4.53
C TYR A 515 -11.84 4.05 -4.75
N ALA A 516 -12.54 3.92 -5.87
CA ALA A 516 -13.61 4.83 -6.26
C ALA A 516 -14.90 4.55 -5.46
N PRO A 517 -15.64 5.59 -5.02
CA PRO A 517 -16.95 5.40 -4.40
C PRO A 517 -17.94 4.64 -5.30
N ALA A 518 -17.86 4.86 -6.62
CA ALA A 518 -18.70 4.15 -7.58
C ALA A 518 -18.51 2.63 -7.55
N ASP A 519 -17.27 2.17 -7.37
CA ASP A 519 -16.94 0.75 -7.30
C ASP A 519 -17.29 0.17 -5.94
N TYR A 520 -17.14 0.95 -4.86
CA TYR A 520 -17.67 0.58 -3.54
C TYR A 520 -19.17 0.38 -3.54
N VAL A 521 -19.95 1.22 -4.26
CA VAL A 521 -21.41 1.07 -4.38
C VAL A 521 -21.76 -0.29 -4.97
N ASP A 522 -21.08 -0.69 -6.04
CA ASP A 522 -21.31 -1.99 -6.66
C ASP A 522 -20.83 -3.13 -5.77
N ALA A 523 -19.66 -3.00 -5.15
CA ALA A 523 -19.08 -4.01 -4.28
C ALA A 523 -19.95 -4.29 -3.05
N TRP A 524 -20.40 -3.25 -2.33
CA TRP A 524 -21.30 -3.41 -1.19
C TRP A 524 -22.68 -3.90 -1.60
N ARG A 525 -23.17 -3.53 -2.80
CA ARG A 525 -24.42 -4.09 -3.33
C ARG A 525 -24.31 -5.60 -3.54
N ILE A 526 -23.19 -6.09 -4.06
CA ILE A 526 -22.94 -7.52 -4.27
C ILE A 526 -22.88 -8.26 -2.91
N VAL A 527 -22.11 -7.73 -1.97
CA VAL A 527 -21.86 -8.38 -0.67
C VAL A 527 -23.09 -8.35 0.24
N SER A 528 -23.75 -7.20 0.37
CA SER A 528 -24.81 -6.98 1.37
C SER A 528 -26.24 -7.05 0.83
N ALA A 529 -26.41 -7.09 -0.50
CA ALA A 529 -27.70 -7.18 -1.19
C ALA A 529 -28.80 -6.26 -0.60
N PRO A 530 -28.59 -4.94 -0.57
CA PRO A 530 -29.58 -4.00 -0.08
C PRO A 530 -30.83 -4.00 -0.97
N ALA A 531 -32.01 -3.86 -0.36
CA ALA A 531 -33.29 -3.91 -1.08
C ALA A 531 -33.76 -2.54 -1.58
N GLY A 532 -34.54 -2.54 -2.65
CA GLY A 532 -35.28 -1.36 -3.10
C GLY A 532 -34.43 -0.23 -3.68
N TRP A 533 -33.34 -0.57 -4.37
CA TRP A 533 -32.55 0.34 -5.19
C TRP A 533 -32.84 0.10 -6.67
N SER A 534 -33.23 1.15 -7.40
CA SER A 534 -33.28 1.13 -8.86
C SER A 534 -31.93 1.55 -9.46
N ASP A 535 -31.65 1.16 -10.70
CA ASP A 535 -30.41 1.55 -11.37
C ASP A 535 -30.25 3.08 -11.45
N ALA A 536 -31.34 3.81 -11.69
CA ALA A 536 -31.33 5.28 -11.68
C ALA A 536 -30.97 5.86 -10.30
N ALA A 537 -31.46 5.27 -9.21
CA ALA A 537 -31.11 5.68 -7.85
C ALA A 537 -29.65 5.37 -7.51
N LEU A 538 -29.15 4.21 -7.92
CA LEU A 538 -27.73 3.85 -7.75
C LEU A 538 -26.81 4.83 -8.50
N GLN A 539 -27.17 5.22 -9.72
CA GLN A 539 -26.40 6.20 -10.47
C GLN A 539 -26.41 7.59 -9.83
N ARG A 540 -27.50 7.99 -9.17
CA ARG A 540 -27.52 9.22 -8.36
C ARG A 540 -26.60 9.10 -7.15
N LEU A 541 -26.63 7.97 -6.44
CA LEU A 541 -25.77 7.72 -5.29
C LEU A 541 -24.28 7.76 -5.68
N LYS A 542 -23.90 7.10 -6.78
CA LYS A 542 -22.52 7.12 -7.29
C LYS A 542 -22.03 8.54 -7.58
N ARG A 543 -22.87 9.39 -8.20
CA ARG A 543 -22.54 10.80 -8.47
C ARG A 543 -22.44 11.62 -7.18
N HIS A 544 -23.35 11.42 -6.24
CA HIS A 544 -23.33 12.10 -4.94
C HIS A 544 -22.02 11.83 -4.19
N LEU A 545 -21.65 10.56 -4.06
CA LEU A 545 -20.43 10.16 -3.36
C LEU A 545 -19.14 10.60 -4.09
N ALA A 546 -19.15 10.61 -5.42
CA ALA A 546 -18.03 11.14 -6.19
C ALA A 546 -17.83 12.65 -5.94
N HIS A 547 -18.92 13.42 -5.84
CA HIS A 547 -18.88 14.84 -5.51
C HIS A 547 -18.44 15.08 -4.07
N GLU A 548 -18.92 14.26 -3.12
CA GLU A 548 -18.50 14.32 -1.72
C GLU A 548 -16.98 14.09 -1.57
N LEU A 549 -16.44 13.07 -2.26
CA LEU A 549 -15.01 12.82 -2.28
C LEU A 549 -14.23 13.99 -2.91
N ALA A 550 -14.74 14.58 -3.98
CA ALA A 550 -14.10 15.74 -4.62
C ALA A 550 -14.04 16.95 -3.68
N ARG A 551 -15.13 17.26 -2.95
CA ARG A 551 -15.15 18.36 -1.98
C ARG A 551 -14.20 18.15 -0.82
N ALA A 552 -14.17 16.95 -0.24
CA ALA A 552 -13.20 16.62 0.80
C ALA A 552 -11.75 16.80 0.33
N SER A 553 -11.49 16.53 -0.96
CA SER A 553 -10.16 16.75 -1.57
C SER A 553 -9.77 18.21 -1.65
N GLU A 554 -10.74 19.10 -1.90
CA GLU A 554 -10.54 20.54 -2.02
C GLU A 554 -10.33 21.18 -0.65
N GLU A 555 -11.12 20.77 0.35
CA GLU A 555 -11.01 21.24 1.75
C GLU A 555 -9.68 20.80 2.40
N ASP A 556 -9.20 19.59 2.11
CA ASP A 556 -7.90 19.07 2.58
C ASP A 556 -6.69 19.65 1.81
N SER A 557 -6.91 20.43 0.72
CA SER A 557 -5.81 20.98 -0.08
C SER A 557 -5.09 22.17 0.56
N GLU A 558 -5.71 22.83 1.55
CA GLU A 558 -5.06 23.84 2.40
C GLU A 558 -4.17 23.22 3.49
N GLU A 559 -4.39 21.94 3.83
CA GLU A 559 -3.66 21.19 4.87
C GLU A 559 -3.08 19.88 4.28
N ALA A 560 -2.06 20.00 3.42
CA ALA A 560 -1.28 18.87 2.87
C ALA A 560 -2.11 17.67 2.38
N ALA A 561 -2.77 17.87 1.23
CA ALA A 561 -3.40 16.86 0.38
C ALA A 561 -2.92 15.42 0.61
N TYR A 562 -3.82 14.57 1.10
CA TYR A 562 -3.76 13.11 0.92
C TYR A 562 -2.61 12.35 1.61
N GLY A 563 -1.73 12.99 2.39
CA GLY A 563 -0.58 12.34 3.05
C GLY A 563 -0.90 11.31 4.14
N ASN A 564 -2.16 11.23 4.59
CA ASN A 564 -2.60 10.41 5.74
C ASN A 564 -3.35 9.13 5.37
N ARG A 565 -3.61 8.87 4.08
CA ARG A 565 -4.13 7.57 3.66
C ARG A 565 -2.99 6.58 3.80
N GLY A 566 -3.12 5.62 4.70
CA GLY A 566 -2.17 4.52 4.81
C GLY A 566 -2.24 3.64 3.56
N GLY A 567 -1.71 4.13 2.44
CA GLY A 567 -1.68 3.50 1.13
C GLY A 567 -0.66 4.21 0.23
#